data_AF-A0A955PS54-F1
#
_entry.id   AF-A0A955PS54-F1
#
_cell.length_a   1.000
_cell.length_b   1.000
_cell.length_c   1.000
_cell.angle_alpha   90.00
_cell.angle_beta   90.00
_cell.angle_gamma   90.00
#
_symmetry.space_group_name_H-M   'P 1'
#
loop_
_entity.id
_entity.type
_entity.pdbx_description
1 polymer ?
#
loop_
_entity_poly.entity_id
_entity_poly.type
_entity_poly.pdbx_seq_one_letter_code
_entity_poly.pdbx_strand_id
1 'polypeptide(L)'
;SYGLFSAFGMYLGHFLAWICAGAMGAAAALILNTPLTSLDAGEVAWQALGISGVISVIIAGWATSNPTLYRAGLALQAVTPGWPRWVVTLLAGTFTTAIACFPFVFGYLLEFVALFGILLVPVGAIVFMEHWLFPKWGLPQFRAERQGLALNVPALVAWGITVATALVITYTGALHMFFLALPLWVLPAVLYTVLTLFISDSGETAEPPALDRAETPKNGGERSQTVRVYDSISMVAGGVATISLIACFILPIWLFLGDGISYESHFATYQQWLAVASVIHLVSAATWVIRTEA
;
A
#
# COMPACT_ATOMS: atom_id res chain seq x y z
N SER A 1 12.20 -6.94 -19.19
CA SER A 1 11.51 -5.66 -19.49
C SER A 1 10.27 -5.45 -18.61
N TYR A 2 9.33 -6.40 -18.51
CA TYR A 2 8.10 -6.27 -17.69
C TYR A 2 8.32 -5.89 -16.21
N GLY A 3 9.25 -6.54 -15.51
CA GLY A 3 9.54 -6.22 -14.10
C GLY A 3 10.04 -4.79 -13.89
N LEU A 4 10.73 -4.21 -14.87
CA LEU A 4 11.25 -2.84 -14.79
C LEU A 4 10.14 -1.81 -15.00
N PHE A 5 9.22 -2.04 -15.94
CA PHE A 5 8.04 -1.19 -16.11
C PHE A 5 7.09 -1.24 -14.90
N SER A 6 6.88 -2.43 -14.33
CA SER A 6 6.07 -2.60 -13.13
C SER A 6 6.71 -1.93 -11.91
N ALA A 7 8.02 -2.10 -11.71
CA ALA A 7 8.77 -1.44 -10.65
C ALA A 7 8.75 0.09 -10.81
N PHE A 8 8.97 0.60 -12.02
CA PHE A 8 8.96 2.03 -12.27
C PHE A 8 7.59 2.63 -11.96
N GLY A 9 6.49 2.02 -12.40
CA GLY A 9 5.14 2.49 -12.08
C GLY A 9 4.84 2.48 -10.58
N MET A 10 5.19 1.39 -9.88
CA MET A 10 4.92 1.25 -8.44
C MET A 10 5.78 2.21 -7.60
N TYR A 11 7.10 2.21 -7.79
CA TYR A 11 8.01 3.00 -6.96
C TYR A 11 7.90 4.50 -7.29
N LEU A 12 7.87 4.88 -8.56
CA LEU A 12 7.73 6.29 -8.92
C LEU A 12 6.40 6.84 -8.41
N GLY A 13 5.30 6.13 -8.68
CA GLY A 13 3.97 6.54 -8.22
C GLY A 13 3.88 6.64 -6.70
N HIS A 14 4.43 5.66 -5.98
CA HIS A 14 4.45 5.67 -4.52
C HIS A 14 5.27 6.86 -3.97
N PHE A 15 6.55 6.97 -4.31
CA PHE A 15 7.40 8.02 -3.75
C PHE A 15 6.93 9.42 -4.15
N LEU A 16 6.48 9.62 -5.40
CA LEU A 16 5.95 10.90 -5.84
C LEU A 16 4.68 11.29 -5.07
N ALA A 17 3.74 10.35 -4.88
CA ALA A 17 2.53 10.61 -4.11
C ALA A 17 2.84 11.01 -2.66
N TRP A 18 3.84 10.38 -2.03
CA TRP A 18 4.26 10.75 -0.67
C TRP A 18 4.89 12.14 -0.59
N ILE A 19 5.71 12.51 -1.57
CA ILE A 19 6.30 13.85 -1.66
C ILE A 19 5.18 14.90 -1.83
N CYS A 20 4.24 14.66 -2.74
CA CYS A 20 3.10 15.55 -2.95
C CYS A 20 2.21 15.67 -1.71
N ALA A 21 1.89 14.54 -1.05
CA ALA A 21 1.11 14.52 0.18
C ALA A 21 1.82 15.27 1.32
N GLY A 22 3.14 15.10 1.45
CA GLY A 22 3.94 15.83 2.44
C GLY A 22 3.95 17.35 2.19
N ALA A 23 4.09 17.78 0.93
CA ALA A 23 4.01 19.19 0.56
C ALA A 23 2.62 19.78 0.83
N MET A 24 1.56 19.06 0.47
CA MET A 24 0.18 19.46 0.76
C MET A 24 -0.09 19.55 2.27
N GLY A 25 0.37 18.57 3.05
CA GLY A 25 0.23 18.55 4.50
C GLY A 25 0.96 19.71 5.18
N ALA A 26 2.17 20.04 4.73
CA ALA A 26 2.92 21.20 5.23
C ALA A 26 2.19 22.52 4.94
N ALA A 27 1.63 22.68 3.73
CA ALA A 27 0.84 23.86 3.38
C ALA A 27 -0.43 23.98 4.23
N ALA A 28 -1.18 22.88 4.40
CA ALA A 28 -2.39 22.86 5.22
C ALA A 28 -2.10 23.20 6.70
N ALA A 29 -0.99 22.67 7.25
CA ALA A 29 -0.56 22.98 8.61
C ALA A 29 -0.24 24.46 8.81
N LEU A 30 0.40 25.10 7.83
CA LEU A 30 0.69 26.54 7.85
C LEU A 30 -0.59 27.38 7.77
N ILE A 31 -1.53 27.00 6.91
CA ILE A 31 -2.81 27.72 6.72
C ILE A 31 -3.66 27.62 8.00
N LEU A 32 -3.75 26.44 8.60
CA LEU A 32 -4.60 26.18 9.76
C LEU A 32 -3.94 26.54 11.10
N ASN A 33 -2.64 26.86 11.13
CA ASN A 33 -1.86 27.03 12.36
C ASN A 33 -1.98 25.83 13.33
N THR A 34 -2.12 24.62 12.78
CA THR A 34 -2.24 23.37 13.53
C THR A 34 -1.08 22.43 13.22
N PRO A 35 -0.60 21.64 14.18
CA PRO A 35 0.44 20.65 13.92
C PRO A 35 -0.04 19.59 12.90
N LEU A 36 0.87 19.07 12.07
CA LEU A 36 0.53 18.04 11.08
C LEU A 36 -0.08 16.78 11.71
N THR A 37 0.27 16.48 12.97
CA THR A 37 -0.21 15.29 13.68
C THR A 37 -1.68 15.37 14.06
N SER A 38 -2.30 16.55 14.07
CA SER A 38 -3.72 16.72 14.35
C SER A 38 -4.58 16.89 13.09
N LEU A 39 -3.95 16.92 11.91
CA LEU A 39 -4.66 17.07 10.64
C LEU A 39 -5.03 15.70 10.09
N ASP A 40 -6.32 15.51 9.80
CA ASP A 40 -6.76 14.35 9.06
C ASP A 40 -6.53 14.52 7.55
N ALA A 41 -6.49 13.41 6.81
CA ALA A 41 -6.23 13.42 5.37
C ALA A 41 -7.31 14.16 4.56
N GLY A 42 -8.55 14.20 5.06
CA GLY A 42 -9.67 14.87 4.41
C GLY A 42 -9.53 16.39 4.49
N GLU A 43 -9.17 16.91 5.66
CA GLU A 43 -8.91 18.31 5.96
C GLU A 43 -7.70 18.80 5.16
N VAL A 44 -6.61 18.03 5.11
CA VAL A 44 -5.44 18.35 4.27
C VAL A 44 -5.84 18.48 2.80
N ALA A 45 -6.65 17.54 2.29
CA ALA A 45 -7.09 17.56 0.91
C ALA A 45 -8.07 18.70 0.61
N TRP A 46 -8.98 19.00 1.55
CA TRP A 46 -9.92 20.11 1.46
C TRP A 46 -9.18 21.45 1.42
N GLN A 47 -8.24 21.67 2.34
CA GLN A 47 -7.52 22.94 2.38
C GLN A 47 -6.63 23.15 1.17
N ALA A 48 -6.00 22.09 0.65
CA ALA A 48 -5.13 22.22 -0.52
C ALA A 48 -5.88 22.30 -1.86
N LEU A 49 -6.93 21.51 -2.06
CA LEU A 49 -7.55 21.28 -3.38
C LEU A 49 -9.08 21.43 -3.39
N GLY A 50 -9.71 21.72 -2.25
CA GLY A 50 -11.16 21.83 -2.09
C GLY A 50 -11.88 20.51 -2.34
N ILE A 51 -13.05 20.57 -2.98
CA ILE A 51 -13.91 19.42 -3.28
C ILE A 51 -13.16 18.36 -4.11
N SER A 52 -12.28 18.80 -5.02
CA SER A 52 -11.50 17.88 -5.86
C SER A 52 -10.57 16.98 -5.04
N GLY A 53 -9.97 17.53 -3.99
CA GLY A 53 -9.15 16.78 -3.04
C GLY A 53 -9.97 15.77 -2.25
N VAL A 54 -11.13 16.16 -1.73
CA VAL A 54 -12.01 15.26 -0.96
C VAL A 54 -12.48 14.08 -1.82
N ILE A 55 -12.93 14.33 -3.05
CA ILE A 55 -13.33 13.26 -3.98
C ILE A 55 -12.14 12.34 -4.27
N SER A 56 -10.95 12.90 -4.47
CA SER A 56 -9.73 12.13 -4.73
C SER A 56 -9.38 11.21 -3.56
N VAL A 57 -9.47 11.69 -2.31
CA VAL A 57 -9.22 10.88 -1.10
C VAL A 57 -10.25 9.75 -0.96
N ILE A 58 -11.53 10.01 -1.24
CA ILE A 58 -12.58 8.99 -1.21
C ILE A 58 -12.30 7.87 -2.24
N ILE A 59 -11.99 8.26 -3.48
CA ILE A 59 -11.70 7.29 -4.56
C ILE A 59 -10.42 6.50 -4.24
N ALA A 60 -9.37 7.17 -3.75
CA ALA A 60 -8.13 6.51 -3.33
C ALA A 60 -8.39 5.50 -2.20
N GLY A 61 -9.15 5.89 -1.17
CA GLY A 61 -9.54 5.02 -0.07
C GLY A 61 -10.33 3.79 -0.53
N TRP A 62 -11.24 3.95 -1.47
CA TRP A 62 -11.98 2.84 -2.07
C TRP A 62 -11.06 1.88 -2.84
N ALA A 63 -10.18 2.42 -3.70
CA ALA A 63 -9.25 1.63 -4.50
C ALA A 63 -8.28 0.80 -3.64
N THR A 64 -7.87 1.31 -2.49
CA THR A 64 -7.02 0.57 -1.53
C THR A 64 -7.81 -0.42 -0.67
N SER A 65 -9.05 -0.11 -0.31
CA SER A 65 -9.87 -0.96 0.57
C SER A 65 -10.26 -2.28 -0.09
N ASN A 66 -10.56 -2.28 -1.39
CA ASN A 66 -10.98 -3.48 -2.14
C ASN A 66 -9.97 -4.65 -2.04
N PRO A 67 -8.70 -4.51 -2.48
CA PRO A 67 -7.72 -5.60 -2.37
C PRO A 67 -7.36 -5.92 -0.90
N THR A 68 -7.46 -4.95 0.01
CA THR A 68 -7.16 -5.15 1.44
C THR A 68 -8.19 -6.05 2.10
N LEU A 69 -9.49 -5.77 1.92
CA LEU A 69 -10.58 -6.62 2.40
C LEU A 69 -10.56 -8.00 1.75
N TYR A 70 -10.18 -8.09 0.47
CA TYR A 70 -10.02 -9.37 -0.20
C TYR A 70 -8.92 -10.22 0.45
N ARG A 71 -7.73 -9.64 0.70
CA ARG A 71 -6.62 -10.33 1.39
C ARG A 71 -6.99 -10.73 2.81
N ALA A 72 -7.67 -9.86 3.56
CA ALA A 72 -8.16 -10.16 4.89
C ALA A 72 -9.17 -11.32 4.88
N GLY A 73 -10.10 -11.33 3.93
CA GLY A 73 -11.09 -12.40 3.77
C GLY A 73 -10.47 -13.76 3.43
N LEU A 74 -9.42 -13.78 2.60
CA LEU A 74 -8.66 -15.01 2.32
C LEU A 74 -7.88 -15.50 3.55
N ALA A 75 -7.26 -14.58 4.31
CA ALA A 75 -6.56 -14.94 5.53
C ALA A 75 -7.51 -15.54 6.60
N LEU A 76 -8.70 -14.96 6.76
CA LEU A 76 -9.72 -15.50 7.67
C LEU A 76 -10.24 -16.87 7.22
N GLN A 77 -10.40 -17.10 5.91
CA GLN A 77 -10.76 -18.42 5.38
C GLN A 77 -9.72 -19.49 5.71
N ALA A 78 -8.43 -19.15 5.73
CA ALA A 78 -7.38 -20.10 6.12
C ALA A 78 -7.54 -20.56 7.58
N VAL A 79 -8.13 -19.74 8.45
CA VAL A 79 -8.38 -20.05 9.87
C VAL A 79 -9.79 -20.61 10.10
N THR A 80 -10.76 -20.35 9.22
CA THR A 80 -12.16 -20.80 9.31
C THR A 80 -12.56 -21.69 8.13
N PRO A 81 -12.14 -22.99 8.13
CA PRO A 81 -12.50 -23.92 7.07
C PRO A 81 -14.03 -24.08 6.93
N GLY A 82 -14.53 -24.09 5.70
CA GLY A 82 -15.93 -24.40 5.38
C GLY A 82 -16.88 -23.20 5.23
N TRP A 83 -16.42 -21.97 5.47
CA TRP A 83 -17.25 -20.78 5.30
C TRP A 83 -17.16 -20.24 3.86
N PRO A 84 -18.28 -19.83 3.24
CA PRO A 84 -18.25 -19.25 1.90
C PRO A 84 -17.54 -17.89 1.91
N ARG A 85 -16.72 -17.64 0.88
CA ARG A 85 -15.83 -16.47 0.81
C ARG A 85 -16.54 -15.13 1.05
N TRP A 86 -17.71 -14.97 0.43
CA TRP A 86 -18.48 -13.74 0.51
C TRP A 86 -18.95 -13.43 1.95
N VAL A 87 -19.26 -14.44 2.76
CA VAL A 87 -19.67 -14.25 4.17
C VAL A 87 -18.50 -13.75 5.00
N VAL A 88 -17.33 -14.37 4.83
CA VAL A 88 -16.12 -13.98 5.56
C VAL A 88 -15.72 -12.55 5.21
N THR A 89 -15.75 -12.20 3.92
CA THR A 89 -15.46 -10.84 3.46
C THR A 89 -16.49 -9.83 3.96
N LEU A 90 -17.79 -10.18 3.93
CA LEU A 90 -18.85 -9.30 4.41
C LEU A 90 -18.71 -9.04 5.91
N LEU A 91 -18.50 -10.09 6.73
CA LEU A 91 -18.31 -9.96 8.17
C LEU A 91 -17.09 -9.13 8.51
N ALA A 92 -15.95 -9.40 7.86
CA ALA A 92 -14.74 -8.61 8.03
C ALA A 92 -14.98 -7.13 7.68
N GLY A 93 -15.64 -6.86 6.54
CA GLY A 93 -16.01 -5.52 6.11
C GLY A 93 -16.93 -4.81 7.10
N THR A 94 -18.02 -5.44 7.52
CA THR A 94 -18.97 -4.87 8.50
C THR A 94 -18.28 -4.57 9.82
N PHE A 95 -17.42 -5.47 10.32
CA PHE A 95 -16.67 -5.24 11.54
C PHE A 95 -15.68 -4.08 11.41
N THR A 96 -14.94 -4.02 10.30
CA THR A 96 -14.03 -2.89 10.01
C THR A 96 -14.79 -1.57 9.89
N THR A 97 -15.94 -1.53 9.21
CA THR A 97 -16.79 -0.33 9.11
C THR A 97 -17.30 0.11 10.48
N ALA A 98 -17.79 -0.84 11.30
CA ALA A 98 -18.26 -0.55 12.64
C ALA A 98 -17.15 0.08 13.49
N ILE A 99 -15.93 -0.47 13.46
CA ILE A 99 -14.76 0.09 14.15
C ILE A 99 -14.42 1.49 13.61
N ALA A 100 -14.41 1.66 12.29
CA ALA A 100 -14.07 2.92 11.64
C ALA A 100 -15.03 4.08 11.99
N CYS A 101 -16.27 3.79 12.40
CA CYS A 101 -17.21 4.79 12.88
C CYS A 101 -16.85 5.38 14.26
N PHE A 102 -15.89 4.79 14.99
CA PHE A 102 -15.47 5.30 16.28
C PHE A 102 -14.29 6.27 16.18
N PRO A 103 -14.34 7.42 16.88
CA PRO A 103 -13.34 8.49 16.75
C PRO A 103 -11.94 8.11 17.26
N PHE A 104 -11.82 7.10 18.14
CA PHE A 104 -10.52 6.68 18.66
C PHE A 104 -9.59 6.12 17.58
N VAL A 105 -10.15 5.59 16.48
CA VAL A 105 -9.37 5.03 15.38
C VAL A 105 -8.47 6.09 14.75
N PHE A 106 -8.96 7.32 14.61
CA PHE A 106 -8.19 8.43 14.04
C PHE A 106 -7.15 8.97 15.02
N GLY A 107 -7.44 8.94 16.32
CA GLY A 107 -6.53 9.42 17.36
C GLY A 107 -5.30 8.54 17.58
N TYR A 108 -5.40 7.24 17.31
CA TYR A 108 -4.32 6.26 17.54
C TYR A 108 -3.83 5.55 16.28
N LEU A 109 -4.22 6.03 15.09
CA LEU A 109 -3.91 5.36 13.83
C LEU A 109 -2.41 5.23 13.64
N LEU A 110 -1.66 6.29 13.96
CA LEU A 110 -0.21 6.33 13.74
C LEU A 110 0.51 5.35 14.66
N GLU A 111 0.14 5.30 15.94
CA GLU A 111 0.68 4.33 16.91
C GLU A 111 0.29 2.90 16.55
N PHE A 112 -0.95 2.71 16.07
CA PHE A 112 -1.42 1.41 15.60
C PHE A 112 -0.60 0.92 14.40
N VAL A 113 -0.44 1.75 13.37
CA VAL A 113 0.38 1.41 12.19
C VAL A 113 1.84 1.15 12.59
N ALA A 114 2.38 1.92 13.55
CA ALA A 114 3.71 1.68 14.09
C ALA A 114 3.85 0.28 14.71
N LEU A 115 2.90 -0.10 15.55
CA LEU A 115 2.84 -1.41 16.18
C LEU A 115 2.71 -2.53 15.13
N PHE A 116 1.86 -2.37 14.13
CA PHE A 116 1.75 -3.31 13.01
C PHE A 116 3.09 -3.47 12.27
N GLY A 117 3.84 -2.39 12.08
CA GLY A 117 5.20 -2.44 11.54
C GLY A 117 6.12 -3.32 12.38
N ILE A 118 6.12 -3.13 13.70
CA ILE A 118 6.92 -3.93 14.65
C ILE A 118 6.55 -5.42 14.58
N LEU A 119 5.26 -5.76 14.46
CA LEU A 119 4.81 -7.15 14.43
C LEU A 119 5.05 -7.83 13.07
N LEU A 120 4.84 -7.13 11.95
CA LEU A 120 4.83 -7.72 10.61
C LEU A 120 6.20 -7.74 9.92
N VAL A 121 7.05 -6.73 10.14
CA VAL A 121 8.37 -6.65 9.49
C VAL A 121 9.23 -7.89 9.77
N PRO A 122 9.29 -8.42 11.01
CA PRO A 122 10.06 -9.63 11.30
C PRO A 122 9.50 -10.88 10.61
N VAL A 123 8.17 -10.98 10.44
CA VAL A 123 7.54 -12.07 9.69
C VAL A 123 7.97 -12.02 8.23
N GLY A 124 8.00 -10.83 7.62
CA GLY A 124 8.50 -10.63 6.27
C GLY A 124 9.95 -11.07 6.11
N ALA A 125 10.81 -10.77 7.09
CA ALA A 125 12.20 -11.21 7.09
C ALA A 125 12.31 -12.73 7.15
N ILE A 126 11.59 -13.39 8.06
CA ILE A 126 11.59 -14.86 8.20
C ILE A 126 11.12 -15.53 6.90
N VAL A 127 10.02 -15.06 6.31
CA VAL A 127 9.50 -15.58 5.03
C VAL A 127 10.53 -15.38 3.90
N PHE A 128 11.17 -14.21 3.84
CA PHE A 128 12.22 -13.93 2.86
C PHE A 128 13.40 -14.90 3.00
N MET A 129 13.88 -15.12 4.23
CA MET A 129 14.95 -16.05 4.52
C MET A 129 14.60 -17.46 4.05
N GLU A 130 13.40 -17.92 4.39
CA GLU A 130 12.93 -19.26 4.05
C GLU A 130 12.77 -19.49 2.54
N HIS A 131 12.28 -18.48 1.79
CA HIS A 131 11.99 -18.65 0.36
C HIS A 131 13.18 -18.31 -0.55
N TRP A 132 14.03 -17.37 -0.18
CA TRP A 132 15.07 -16.83 -1.08
C TRP A 132 16.49 -17.18 -0.67
N LEU A 133 16.77 -17.27 0.63
CA LEU A 133 18.15 -17.40 1.13
C LEU A 133 18.47 -18.84 1.54
N PHE A 134 17.53 -19.53 2.17
CA PHE A 134 17.68 -20.93 2.57
C PHE A 134 17.95 -21.87 1.38
N PRO A 135 17.26 -21.76 0.22
CA PRO A 135 17.60 -22.57 -0.97
C PRO A 135 19.01 -22.36 -1.47
N LYS A 136 19.54 -21.13 -1.35
CA LYS A 136 20.90 -20.78 -1.79
C LYS A 136 21.96 -21.32 -0.83
N TRP A 137 21.61 -21.51 0.44
CA TRP A 137 22.48 -22.03 1.48
C TRP A 137 22.29 -23.53 1.74
N GLY A 138 21.39 -24.19 1.00
CA GLY A 138 21.10 -25.61 1.17
C GLY A 138 20.35 -25.93 2.48
N LEU A 139 19.67 -24.94 3.07
CA LEU A 139 18.86 -25.15 4.27
C LEU A 139 17.46 -25.64 3.92
N PRO A 140 16.87 -26.54 4.74
CA PRO A 140 15.54 -27.07 4.47
C PRO A 140 14.46 -25.99 4.62
N GLN A 141 13.52 -25.97 3.68
CA GLN A 141 12.34 -25.10 3.69
C GLN A 141 11.12 -25.83 4.24
N PHE A 142 10.16 -25.09 4.82
CA PHE A 142 8.87 -25.59 5.28
C PHE A 142 9.00 -26.70 6.32
N ARG A 143 9.94 -26.55 7.26
CA ARG A 143 10.23 -27.59 8.27
C ARG A 143 8.97 -28.04 9.02
N ALA A 144 8.17 -27.09 9.48
CA ALA A 144 6.96 -27.40 10.25
C ALA A 144 5.98 -28.26 9.43
N GLU A 145 5.82 -27.98 8.14
CA GLU A 145 4.96 -28.76 7.25
C GLU A 145 5.52 -30.17 6.99
N ARG A 146 6.83 -30.30 6.75
CA ARG A 146 7.49 -31.61 6.55
C ARG A 146 7.42 -32.51 7.78
N GLN A 147 7.59 -31.92 8.97
CA GLN A 147 7.58 -32.65 10.23
C GLN A 147 6.18 -32.80 10.82
N GLY A 148 5.14 -32.30 10.12
CA GLY A 148 3.75 -32.32 10.62
C GLY A 148 3.55 -31.51 11.91
N LEU A 149 4.46 -30.57 12.20
CA LEU A 149 4.39 -29.70 13.37
C LEU A 149 3.41 -28.56 13.10
N ALA A 150 2.58 -28.27 14.10
CA ALA A 150 1.69 -27.12 14.04
C ALA A 150 2.43 -25.77 14.11
N LEU A 151 3.66 -25.74 14.65
CA LEU A 151 4.43 -24.53 14.89
C LEU A 151 5.90 -24.68 14.50
N ASN A 152 6.43 -23.67 13.82
CA ASN A 152 7.87 -23.51 13.60
C ASN A 152 8.47 -22.75 14.80
N VAL A 153 8.99 -23.50 15.78
CA VAL A 153 9.58 -22.92 17.01
C VAL A 153 10.75 -21.96 16.70
N PRO A 154 11.72 -22.28 15.82
CA PRO A 154 12.75 -21.32 15.39
C PRO A 154 12.19 -19.98 14.90
N ALA A 155 11.16 -20.03 14.05
CA ALA A 155 10.52 -18.82 13.52
C ALA A 155 9.81 -18.03 14.63
N LEU A 156 9.07 -18.71 15.51
CA LEU A 156 8.34 -18.09 16.61
C LEU A 156 9.28 -17.42 17.60
N VAL A 157 10.39 -18.07 17.95
CA VAL A 157 11.41 -17.52 18.86
C VAL A 157 12.12 -16.32 18.21
N ALA A 158 12.53 -16.44 16.95
CA ALA A 158 13.15 -15.33 16.22
C ALA A 158 12.21 -14.11 16.14
N TRP A 159 10.93 -14.33 15.84
CA TRP A 159 9.90 -13.30 15.82
C TRP A 159 9.71 -12.67 17.20
N GLY A 160 9.49 -13.48 18.23
CA GLY A 160 9.22 -13.00 19.60
C GLY A 160 10.37 -12.20 20.20
N ILE A 161 11.61 -12.68 20.03
CA ILE A 161 12.81 -11.95 20.47
C ILE A 161 12.90 -10.62 19.72
N THR A 162 12.67 -10.61 18.41
CA THR A 162 12.73 -9.39 17.60
C THR A 162 11.69 -8.36 18.05
N VAL A 163 10.45 -8.77 18.27
CA VAL A 163 9.38 -7.89 18.76
C VAL A 163 9.74 -7.34 20.13
N ALA A 164 10.22 -8.19 21.05
CA ALA A 164 10.64 -7.75 22.39
C ALA A 164 11.79 -6.74 22.33
N THR A 165 12.81 -7.00 21.51
CA THR A 165 13.92 -6.08 21.28
C THR A 165 13.44 -4.75 20.69
N ALA A 166 12.55 -4.79 19.70
CA ALA A 166 11.99 -3.58 19.10
C ALA A 166 11.22 -2.74 20.12
N LEU A 167 10.38 -3.36 20.96
CA LEU A 167 9.66 -2.67 22.03
C LEU A 167 10.62 -2.03 23.06
N VAL A 168 11.71 -2.71 23.43
CA VAL A 168 12.73 -2.16 24.33
C VAL A 168 13.42 -0.95 23.69
N ILE A 169 13.79 -1.03 22.41
CA ILE A 169 14.41 0.08 21.68
C ILE A 169 13.46 1.28 21.61
N THR A 170 12.18 1.04 21.32
CA THR A 170 11.15 2.09 21.27
C THR A 170 10.95 2.74 22.65
N TYR A 171 10.87 1.94 23.72
CA TYR A 171 10.65 2.47 25.07
C TYR A 171 11.86 3.23 25.61
N THR A 172 13.07 2.76 25.33
CA THR A 172 14.32 3.42 25.75
C THR A 172 14.64 4.67 24.95
N GLY A 173 13.96 4.89 23.81
CA GLY A 173 14.27 5.99 22.89
C GLY A 173 15.66 5.86 22.24
N ALA A 174 16.26 4.66 22.27
CA ALA A 174 17.62 4.43 21.80
C ALA A 174 17.76 4.62 20.28
N LEU A 175 16.68 4.33 19.53
CA LEU A 175 16.61 4.60 18.10
C LEU A 175 15.30 5.30 17.75
N HIS A 176 15.39 6.23 16.82
CA HIS A 176 14.21 6.84 16.21
C HIS A 176 13.42 5.78 15.42
N MET A 177 12.08 5.89 15.43
CA MET A 177 11.18 4.91 14.79
C MET A 177 11.51 4.63 13.31
N PHE A 178 11.96 5.65 12.57
CA PHE A 178 12.41 5.51 11.17
C PHE A 178 13.55 4.50 10.97
N PHE A 179 14.45 4.35 11.95
CA PHE A 179 15.58 3.41 11.86
C PHE A 179 15.27 2.03 12.45
N LEU A 180 14.11 1.87 13.10
CA LEU A 180 13.69 0.61 13.73
C LEU A 180 13.48 -0.52 12.71
N ALA A 181 13.22 -0.18 11.44
CA ALA A 181 13.08 -1.15 10.36
C ALA A 181 14.34 -2.00 10.15
N LEU A 182 15.53 -1.44 10.36
CA LEU A 182 16.81 -2.16 10.19
C LEU A 182 16.97 -3.31 11.20
N PRO A 183 16.90 -3.09 12.53
CA PRO A 183 16.97 -4.18 13.49
C PRO A 183 15.79 -5.15 13.35
N LEU A 184 14.58 -4.65 13.03
CA LEU A 184 13.40 -5.49 12.76
C LEU A 184 13.58 -6.43 11.55
N TRP A 185 14.52 -6.16 10.65
CA TRP A 185 14.81 -7.01 9.49
C TRP A 185 16.01 -7.93 9.73
N VAL A 186 17.11 -7.36 10.24
CA VAL A 186 18.39 -8.08 10.41
C VAL A 186 18.33 -9.08 11.55
N LEU A 187 17.78 -8.69 12.71
CA LEU A 187 17.72 -9.55 13.89
C LEU A 187 16.95 -10.86 13.65
N PRO A 188 15.70 -10.86 13.13
CA PRO A 188 14.96 -12.09 12.89
C PRO A 188 15.60 -12.91 11.77
N ALA A 189 16.20 -12.27 10.75
CA ALA A 189 16.91 -12.99 9.70
C ALA A 189 18.10 -13.79 10.24
N VAL A 190 18.92 -13.17 11.09
CA VAL A 190 20.07 -13.83 11.72
C VAL A 190 19.60 -14.88 12.72
N LEU A 191 18.69 -14.53 13.65
CA LEU A 191 18.19 -15.45 14.67
C LEU A 191 17.53 -16.68 14.04
N TYR A 192 16.67 -16.48 13.04
CA TYR A 192 15.99 -17.58 12.37
C TYR A 192 16.98 -18.51 11.65
N THR A 193 17.98 -17.95 10.97
CA THR A 193 19.03 -18.75 10.32
C THR A 193 19.81 -19.58 11.33
N VAL A 194 20.28 -18.93 12.40
CA VAL A 194 21.09 -19.56 13.44
C VAL A 194 20.32 -20.65 14.16
N LEU A 195 19.07 -20.39 14.57
CA LEU A 195 18.21 -21.40 15.20
C LEU A 195 17.90 -22.56 14.25
N THR A 196 17.68 -22.28 12.96
CA THR A 196 17.43 -23.33 11.96
C THR A 196 18.65 -24.21 11.77
N LEU A 197 19.85 -23.64 11.72
CA LEU A 197 21.13 -24.35 11.65
C LEU A 197 21.38 -25.25 12.86
N PHE A 198 21.11 -24.77 14.07
CA PHE A 198 21.31 -25.56 15.30
C PHE A 198 20.35 -26.75 15.43
N ILE A 199 19.16 -26.65 14.81
CA ILE A 199 18.12 -27.67 14.91
C ILE A 199 18.10 -28.60 13.69
N SER A 200 18.69 -28.19 12.55
CA SER A 200 18.74 -29.03 11.35
C SER A 200 19.68 -30.21 11.56
N ASP A 201 19.13 -31.41 11.48
CA ASP A 201 19.93 -32.63 11.42
C ASP A 201 20.51 -32.78 10.01
N SER A 202 21.72 -33.34 9.90
CA SER A 202 22.55 -33.31 8.68
C SER A 202 21.97 -34.08 7.47
N GLY A 203 20.78 -34.65 7.61
CA GLY A 203 20.08 -35.47 6.60
C GLY A 203 18.78 -34.86 6.03
N GLU A 204 18.36 -33.65 6.46
CA GLU A 204 17.17 -32.99 5.88
C GLU A 204 17.48 -32.50 4.45
N THR A 205 17.07 -33.26 3.43
CA THR A 205 17.24 -32.88 2.03
C THR A 205 16.49 -31.59 1.72
N ALA A 206 17.18 -30.61 1.13
CA ALA A 206 16.65 -29.29 0.77
C ALA A 206 15.58 -29.31 -0.35
N GLU A 207 15.10 -30.49 -0.76
CA GLU A 207 14.13 -30.61 -1.84
C GLU A 207 12.78 -30.06 -1.34
N PRO A 208 12.27 -28.95 -1.90
CA PRO A 208 11.03 -28.35 -1.42
C PRO A 208 9.92 -29.40 -1.47
N PRO A 209 9.00 -29.45 -0.48
CA PRO A 209 7.77 -30.19 -0.67
C PRO A 209 7.17 -29.77 -2.01
N ALA A 210 6.57 -30.70 -2.73
CA ALA A 210 5.81 -30.41 -3.93
C ALA A 210 4.58 -29.57 -3.55
N LEU A 211 4.79 -28.32 -3.15
CA LEU A 211 3.94 -27.23 -3.59
C LEU A 211 3.89 -27.46 -5.08
N ASP A 212 2.74 -27.94 -5.57
CA ASP A 212 2.40 -27.86 -6.99
C ASP A 212 3.03 -26.58 -7.45
N ARG A 213 4.09 -26.68 -8.27
CA ARG A 213 4.70 -25.50 -8.86
C ARG A 213 3.52 -24.90 -9.56
N ALA A 214 2.83 -23.95 -8.92
CA ALA A 214 1.72 -23.24 -9.50
C ALA A 214 2.38 -22.74 -10.75
N GLU A 215 2.05 -23.40 -11.87
CA GLU A 215 2.85 -23.35 -13.07
C GLU A 215 3.08 -21.87 -13.24
N THR A 216 4.33 -21.39 -13.06
CA THR A 216 4.63 -19.99 -13.33
C THR A 216 4.01 -19.80 -14.68
N PRO A 217 2.91 -19.02 -14.84
CA PRO A 217 2.05 -19.22 -15.97
C PRO A 217 2.96 -19.12 -17.17
N LYS A 218 3.22 -20.25 -17.84
CA LYS A 218 4.15 -20.27 -18.99
C LYS A 218 3.55 -19.46 -20.12
N ASN A 219 2.28 -19.14 -19.97
CA ASN A 219 1.65 -17.96 -20.51
C ASN A 219 2.15 -16.74 -19.72
N GLY A 220 3.37 -16.29 -20.03
CA GLY A 220 3.53 -14.87 -20.27
C GLY A 220 2.49 -14.57 -21.35
N GLY A 221 1.28 -14.23 -20.92
CA GLY A 221 0.16 -14.04 -21.81
C GLY A 221 0.68 -13.05 -22.83
N GLU A 222 0.86 -13.53 -24.07
CA GLU A 222 0.62 -12.68 -25.21
C GLU A 222 -0.79 -12.16 -24.96
N ARG A 223 -0.89 -11.03 -24.23
CA ARG A 223 -2.03 -10.17 -24.31
C ARG A 223 -2.12 -9.96 -25.79
N SER A 224 -3.09 -10.63 -26.42
CA SER A 224 -3.57 -10.31 -27.75
C SER A 224 -3.53 -8.78 -27.77
N GLN A 225 -2.66 -8.22 -28.62
CA GLN A 225 -2.66 -6.79 -28.84
C GLN A 225 -4.04 -6.52 -29.37
N THR A 226 -4.98 -6.20 -28.49
CA THR A 226 -6.30 -5.78 -28.87
C THR A 226 -6.04 -4.53 -29.67
N VAL A 227 -6.25 -4.63 -30.99
CA VAL A 227 -6.14 -3.51 -31.90
C VAL A 227 -7.12 -2.49 -31.34
N ARG A 228 -6.61 -1.42 -30.72
CA ARG A 228 -7.44 -0.38 -30.12
C ARG A 228 -8.27 0.22 -31.26
N VAL A 229 -9.56 -0.08 -31.28
CA VAL A 229 -10.49 0.49 -32.23
C VAL A 229 -10.91 1.83 -31.67
N TYR A 230 -10.41 2.91 -32.27
CA TYR A 230 -10.78 4.26 -31.85
C TYR A 230 -12.06 4.69 -32.57
N ASP A 231 -13.18 4.65 -31.86
CA ASP A 231 -14.41 5.32 -32.31
C ASP A 231 -14.27 6.85 -32.15
N SER A 232 -15.02 7.63 -32.94
CA SER A 232 -15.01 9.11 -32.92
C SER A 232 -15.26 9.66 -31.51
N ILE A 233 -16.13 9.00 -30.73
CA ILE A 233 -16.41 9.37 -29.34
C ILE A 233 -15.19 9.10 -28.43
N SER A 234 -14.43 8.02 -28.67
CA SER A 234 -13.20 7.74 -27.90
C SER A 234 -12.11 8.79 -28.21
N MET A 235 -11.97 9.23 -29.46
CA MET A 235 -11.01 10.28 -29.80
C MET A 235 -11.35 11.62 -29.15
N VAL A 236 -12.63 12.01 -29.16
CA VAL A 236 -13.11 13.22 -28.48
C VAL A 236 -12.90 13.10 -26.96
N ALA A 237 -13.25 11.96 -26.37
CA ALA A 237 -13.03 11.71 -24.94
C ALA A 237 -11.54 11.79 -24.57
N GLY A 238 -10.64 11.19 -25.35
CA GLY A 238 -9.19 11.29 -25.14
C GLY A 238 -8.66 12.72 -25.30
N GLY A 239 -9.18 13.48 -26.27
CA GLY A 239 -8.85 14.90 -26.44
C GLY A 239 -9.29 15.75 -25.25
N VAL A 240 -10.53 15.60 -24.81
CA VAL A 240 -11.08 16.28 -23.63
C VAL A 240 -10.32 15.90 -22.35
N ALA A 241 -9.95 14.62 -22.19
CA ALA A 241 -9.14 14.15 -21.08
C ALA A 241 -7.76 14.82 -21.06
N THR A 242 -7.13 14.97 -22.23
CA THR A 242 -5.82 15.61 -22.34
C THR A 242 -5.89 17.10 -22.04
N ILE A 243 -6.88 17.81 -22.57
CA ILE A 243 -7.08 19.25 -22.34
C ILE A 243 -7.37 19.52 -20.85
N SER A 244 -8.25 18.74 -20.25
CA SER A 244 -8.57 18.87 -18.82
C SER A 244 -7.37 18.55 -17.93
N LEU A 245 -6.54 17.56 -18.30
CA LEU A 245 -5.29 17.28 -17.59
C LEU A 245 -4.32 18.45 -17.67
N ILE A 246 -4.14 19.05 -18.85
CA ILE A 246 -3.31 20.25 -19.03
C ILE A 246 -3.84 21.40 -18.18
N ALA A 247 -5.16 21.60 -18.11
CA ALA A 247 -5.78 22.60 -17.26
C ALA A 247 -5.46 22.37 -15.77
N CYS A 248 -5.47 21.12 -15.29
CA CYS A 248 -5.06 20.78 -13.92
C CYS A 248 -3.61 21.14 -13.59
N PHE A 249 -2.71 21.18 -14.58
CA PHE A 249 -1.33 21.63 -14.39
C PHE A 249 -1.17 23.16 -14.50
N ILE A 250 -1.91 23.81 -15.40
CA ILE A 250 -1.82 25.26 -15.62
C ILE A 250 -2.42 26.04 -14.43
N LEU A 251 -3.52 25.55 -13.85
CA LEU A 251 -4.23 26.24 -12.77
C LEU A 251 -3.35 26.49 -11.51
N PRO A 252 -2.59 25.51 -10.98
CA PRO A 252 -1.63 25.77 -9.89
C PRO A 252 -0.50 26.73 -10.28
N ILE A 253 -0.01 26.68 -11.53
CA ILE A 253 1.06 27.56 -12.02
C ILE A 253 0.56 29.01 -12.09
N TRP A 254 -0.66 29.20 -12.60
CA TRP A 254 -1.29 30.51 -12.64
C TRP A 254 -1.48 31.10 -11.24
N LEU A 255 -1.94 30.28 -10.29
CA LEU A 255 -2.06 30.69 -8.89
C LEU A 255 -0.70 31.09 -8.29
N PHE A 256 0.36 30.31 -8.59
CA PHE A 256 1.71 30.58 -8.10
C PHE A 256 2.34 31.86 -8.67
N LEU A 257 2.04 32.18 -9.93
CA LEU A 257 2.54 33.39 -10.61
C LEU A 257 1.70 34.65 -10.32
N GLY A 258 0.57 34.51 -9.61
CA GLY A 258 -0.32 35.63 -9.30
C GLY A 258 0.22 36.56 -8.21
N ASP A 259 -0.10 37.86 -8.30
CA ASP A 259 0.27 38.85 -7.30
C ASP A 259 -0.42 38.60 -5.95
N GLY A 260 0.33 38.75 -4.84
CA GLY A 260 -0.13 38.44 -3.48
C GLY A 260 -1.33 39.24 -2.97
N ILE A 261 -1.73 40.33 -3.64
CA ILE A 261 -2.85 41.21 -3.24
C ILE A 261 -4.22 40.56 -3.55
N SER A 262 -4.31 39.69 -4.57
CA SER A 262 -5.54 38.99 -4.95
C SER A 262 -5.46 37.48 -4.70
N TYR A 263 -4.54 37.03 -3.85
CA TYR A 263 -4.27 35.61 -3.64
C TYR A 263 -5.50 34.84 -3.16
N GLU A 264 -6.25 35.37 -2.20
CA GLU A 264 -7.43 34.68 -1.64
C GLU A 264 -8.55 34.48 -2.69
N SER A 265 -8.81 35.48 -3.53
CA SER A 265 -9.83 35.39 -4.58
C SER A 265 -9.38 34.45 -5.71
N HIS A 266 -8.10 34.48 -6.07
CA HIS A 266 -7.51 33.54 -7.01
C HIS A 266 -7.49 32.11 -6.48
N PHE A 267 -7.31 31.92 -5.17
CA PHE A 267 -7.30 30.61 -4.52
C PHE A 267 -8.68 29.93 -4.56
N ALA A 268 -9.74 30.65 -4.21
CA ALA A 268 -11.11 30.13 -4.29
C ALA A 268 -11.49 29.78 -5.74
N THR A 269 -11.12 30.65 -6.68
CA THR A 269 -11.33 30.44 -8.12
C THR A 269 -10.56 29.21 -8.61
N TYR A 270 -9.31 29.04 -8.17
CA TYR A 270 -8.47 27.88 -8.44
C TYR A 270 -9.15 26.58 -7.99
N GLN A 271 -9.62 26.50 -6.74
CA GLN A 271 -10.25 25.28 -6.21
C GLN A 271 -11.50 24.88 -7.01
N GLN A 272 -12.33 25.85 -7.40
CA GLN A 272 -13.52 25.61 -8.20
C GLN A 272 -13.19 25.09 -9.60
N TRP A 273 -12.31 25.78 -10.33
CA TRP A 273 -11.93 25.37 -11.68
C TRP A 273 -11.15 24.05 -11.69
N LEU A 274 -10.34 23.80 -10.67
CA LEU A 274 -9.65 22.53 -10.51
C LEU A 274 -10.64 21.38 -10.29
N ALA A 275 -11.71 21.59 -9.52
CA ALA A 275 -12.75 20.59 -9.34
C ALA A 275 -13.48 20.27 -10.67
N VAL A 276 -13.84 21.30 -11.43
CA VAL A 276 -14.47 21.11 -12.75
C VAL A 276 -13.54 20.36 -13.70
N ALA A 277 -12.27 20.79 -13.80
CA ALA A 277 -11.28 20.14 -14.66
C ALA A 277 -11.04 18.68 -14.25
N SER A 278 -10.95 18.39 -12.95
CA SER A 278 -10.74 17.03 -12.42
C SER A 278 -11.91 16.10 -12.72
N VAL A 279 -13.15 16.57 -12.57
CA VAL A 279 -14.34 15.77 -12.89
C VAL A 279 -14.44 15.50 -14.39
N ILE A 280 -14.23 16.54 -15.22
CA ILE A 280 -14.20 16.38 -16.68
C ILE A 280 -13.12 15.38 -17.08
N HIS A 281 -11.92 15.49 -16.49
CA HIS A 281 -10.83 14.56 -16.74
C HIS A 281 -11.21 13.13 -16.37
N LEU A 282 -11.75 12.90 -15.17
CA LEU A 282 -12.09 11.56 -14.70
C LEU A 282 -13.16 10.90 -15.58
N VAL A 283 -14.20 11.63 -15.96
CA VAL A 283 -15.28 11.11 -16.83
C VAL A 283 -14.76 10.85 -18.24
N SER A 284 -14.02 11.79 -18.83
CA SER A 284 -13.49 11.66 -20.19
C SER A 284 -12.40 10.58 -20.30
N ALA A 285 -11.52 10.46 -19.30
CA ALA A 285 -10.53 9.41 -19.24
C ALA A 285 -11.18 8.03 -19.04
N ALA A 286 -12.16 7.89 -18.13
CA ALA A 286 -12.88 6.64 -17.93
C ALA A 286 -13.63 6.21 -19.19
N THR A 287 -14.33 7.13 -19.85
CA THR A 287 -15.04 6.83 -21.10
C THR A 287 -14.11 6.49 -22.25
N TRP A 288 -12.93 7.12 -22.32
CA TRP A 288 -11.89 6.75 -23.27
C TRP A 288 -11.40 5.32 -23.02
N VAL A 289 -10.97 4.99 -21.79
CA VAL A 289 -10.45 3.67 -21.44
C VAL A 289 -11.49 2.58 -21.72
N ILE A 290 -12.70 2.73 -21.18
CA ILE A 290 -13.80 1.74 -21.34
C ILE A 290 -14.08 1.48 -22.82
N ARG A 291 -14.07 2.51 -23.68
CA ARG A 291 -14.37 2.36 -25.11
C ARG A 291 -13.19 1.86 -25.94
N THR A 292 -11.96 2.08 -25.49
CA THR A 292 -10.76 1.56 -26.17
C THR A 292 -10.40 0.13 -25.78
N GLU A 293 -10.88 -0.32 -24.62
CA GLU A 293 -10.66 -1.67 -24.09
C GLU A 293 -11.87 -2.60 -24.26
N ALA A 294 -13.06 -2.07 -24.57
CA ALA A 294 -14.26 -2.83 -24.98
C ALA A 294 -14.17 -3.28 -26.45
#